data_AF-A0A1S2LXU3-F1
#
_entry.id   AF-A0A1S2LXU3-F1
#
_cell.length_a   1.000
_cell.length_b   1.000
_cell.length_c   1.000
_cell.angle_alpha   90.00
_cell.angle_beta   90.00
_cell.angle_gamma   90.00
#
_symmetry.space_group_name_H-M   'P 1'
#
loop_
_entity.id
_entity.type
_entity.pdbx_description
1 polymer ?
#
loop_
_entity_poly.entity_id
_entity_poly.type
_entity_poly.pdbx_seq_one_letter_code
_entity_poly.pdbx_strand_id
1 'polypeptide(L)'
;MKAQAFFLEVNKQLLYLANGGSFSFEDYLKMSLKNRRVRNGLVFYALSSKETLNRFNVLSDQSVYVRKLKNHLHKALFRVVKNDLVRVEAVELAKKFLQQYFSNETVFVNYTVYDESAEMEKFFVTVVHHYYSELEETQDQKVHINHLIEQTDWNNLFVQV
;
A
#
# COMPACT_ATOMS: atom_id res chain seq x y z
N MET A 1 -0.66 -13.78 1.87
CA MET A 1 0.37 -13.21 2.77
C MET A 1 -0.25 -13.14 4.17
N LYS A 2 0.52 -13.33 5.25
CA LYS A 2 -0.02 -13.10 6.62
C LYS A 2 -0.11 -11.59 6.88
N ALA A 3 -1.14 -11.13 7.58
CA ALA A 3 -1.35 -9.70 7.88
C ALA A 3 -0.14 -9.04 8.56
N GLN A 4 0.50 -9.74 9.50
CA GLN A 4 1.68 -9.24 10.19
C GLN A 4 2.87 -9.01 9.24
N ALA A 5 3.09 -9.91 8.27
CA ALA A 5 4.13 -9.74 7.26
C ALA A 5 3.82 -8.51 6.37
N PHE A 6 2.54 -8.31 6.03
CA PHE A 6 2.11 -7.14 5.28
C PHE A 6 2.45 -5.84 6.01
N PHE A 7 2.08 -5.73 7.28
CA PHE A 7 2.38 -4.52 8.06
C PHE A 7 3.86 -4.30 8.29
N LEU A 8 4.67 -5.36 8.41
CA LEU A 8 6.11 -5.24 8.47
C LEU A 8 6.65 -4.59 7.18
N GLU A 9 6.18 -5.04 6.02
CA GLU A 9 6.61 -4.50 4.73
C GLU A 9 6.14 -3.05 4.53
N VAL A 10 4.89 -2.74 4.89
CA VAL A 10 4.38 -1.36 4.91
C VAL A 10 5.25 -0.44 5.78
N ASN A 11 5.68 -0.92 6.95
CA ASN A 11 6.53 -0.14 7.84
C ASN A 11 7.92 0.12 7.24
N LYS A 12 8.54 -0.88 6.60
CA LYS A 12 9.82 -0.69 5.87
C LYS A 12 9.67 0.35 4.76
N GLN A 13 8.61 0.25 3.97
CA GLN A 13 8.33 1.20 2.88
C GLN A 13 8.14 2.62 3.43
N LEU A 14 7.42 2.79 4.53
CA LEU A 14 7.25 4.10 5.17
C LEU A 14 8.55 4.69 5.70
N LEU A 15 9.38 3.89 6.38
CA LEU A 15 10.69 4.32 6.86
C LEU A 15 11.55 4.79 5.68
N TYR A 16 11.60 4.02 4.60
CA TYR A 16 12.34 4.41 3.39
C TYR A 16 11.81 5.74 2.79
N LEU A 17 10.50 5.87 2.65
CA LEU A 17 9.85 7.07 2.10
C LEU A 17 10.00 8.32 2.98
N ALA A 18 10.31 8.12 4.26
CA ALA A 18 10.54 9.18 5.24
C ALA A 18 12.03 9.39 5.55
N ASN A 19 12.94 8.98 4.65
CA ASN A 19 14.40 9.15 4.79
C ASN A 19 15.01 8.40 5.99
N GLY A 20 14.47 7.23 6.33
CA GLY A 20 15.01 6.32 7.34
C GLY A 20 14.77 6.73 8.80
N GLY A 21 14.09 7.85 9.05
CA GLY A 21 13.74 8.28 10.40
C GLY A 21 12.61 7.44 11.00
N SER A 22 12.63 7.24 12.32
CA SER A 22 11.48 6.73 13.06
C SER A 22 10.54 7.88 13.37
N PHE A 23 9.32 7.83 12.83
CA PHE A 23 8.33 8.90 12.96
C PHE A 23 7.10 8.42 13.72
N SER A 24 6.47 9.35 14.45
CA SER A 24 5.16 9.10 15.05
C SER A 24 4.07 9.01 13.97
N PHE A 25 2.90 8.49 14.35
CA PHE A 25 1.73 8.47 13.46
C PHE A 25 1.36 9.89 12.98
N GLU A 26 1.42 10.87 13.87
CA GLU A 26 1.10 12.26 13.58
C GLU A 26 2.12 12.90 12.63
N ASP A 27 3.39 12.52 12.72
CA ASP A 27 4.43 12.99 11.81
C ASP A 27 4.22 12.42 10.41
N TYR A 28 3.95 11.12 10.27
CA TYR A 28 3.57 10.54 8.98
C TYR A 28 2.29 11.19 8.43
N LEU A 29 1.31 11.51 9.30
CA LEU A 29 0.10 12.20 8.89
C LEU A 29 0.40 13.60 8.34
N LYS A 30 1.27 14.38 8.99
CA LYS A 30 1.72 15.69 8.46
C LYS A 30 2.45 15.53 7.13
N MET A 31 3.33 14.54 7.00
CA MET A 31 4.06 14.26 5.76
C MET A 31 3.11 13.85 4.62
N SER A 32 2.04 13.10 4.93
CA SER A 32 1.06 12.62 3.95
C SER A 32 0.38 13.75 3.17
N LEU A 33 0.26 14.95 3.77
CA LEU A 33 -0.33 16.12 3.13
C LEU A 33 0.47 16.61 1.92
N LYS A 34 1.79 16.36 1.91
CA LYS A 34 2.71 16.82 0.86
C LYS A 34 3.28 15.66 0.04
N ASN A 35 3.21 14.43 0.56
CA ASN A 35 3.80 13.26 -0.07
C ASN A 35 2.77 12.14 -0.24
N ARG A 36 2.31 11.94 -1.48
CA ARG A 36 1.36 10.89 -1.86
C ARG A 36 1.84 9.48 -1.53
N ARG A 37 3.15 9.21 -1.60
CA ARG A 37 3.69 7.88 -1.31
C ARG A 37 3.59 7.58 0.19
N VAL A 38 3.95 8.56 1.03
CA VAL A 38 3.79 8.46 2.48
C VAL A 38 2.31 8.32 2.85
N ARG A 39 1.41 9.06 2.20
CA ARG A 39 -0.04 8.90 2.39
C ARG A 39 -0.51 7.47 2.16
N ASN A 40 -0.08 6.85 1.06
CA ASN A 40 -0.51 5.50 0.71
C ASN A 40 0.04 4.46 1.70
N GLY A 41 1.29 4.61 2.17
CA GLY A 41 1.82 3.75 3.23
C GLY A 41 1.13 3.97 4.58
N LEU A 42 0.88 5.24 4.95
CA LEU A 42 0.30 5.63 6.23
C LEU A 42 -1.06 5.00 6.46
N VAL A 43 -1.94 4.99 5.45
CA VAL A 43 -3.29 4.44 5.62
C VAL A 43 -3.28 2.95 5.97
N PHE A 44 -2.31 2.19 5.44
CA PHE A 44 -2.15 0.78 5.83
C PHE A 44 -1.41 0.62 7.16
N TYR A 45 -0.43 1.49 7.45
CA TYR A 45 0.24 1.52 8.75
C TYR A 45 -0.72 1.84 9.90
N ALA A 46 -1.76 2.64 9.63
CA ALA A 46 -2.84 2.90 10.57
C ALA A 46 -3.55 1.62 11.04
N LEU A 47 -3.54 0.55 10.23
CA LEU A 47 -4.15 -0.73 10.59
C LEU A 47 -3.19 -1.69 11.31
N SER A 48 -1.91 -1.32 11.47
CA SER A 48 -0.85 -2.23 11.93
C SER A 48 -0.91 -2.59 13.42
N SER A 49 -1.48 -1.72 14.24
CA SER A 49 -1.64 -1.96 15.68
C SER A 49 -2.96 -1.38 16.19
N LYS A 50 -3.42 -1.87 17.34
CA LYS A 50 -4.63 -1.35 17.99
C LYS A 50 -4.47 0.13 18.34
N GLU A 51 -3.27 0.57 18.71
CA GLU A 51 -2.99 1.96 19.06
C GLU A 51 -3.15 2.88 17.84
N THR A 52 -2.48 2.56 16.72
CA THR A 52 -2.55 3.40 15.51
C THR A 52 -3.94 3.38 14.89
N LEU A 53 -4.64 2.25 14.95
CA LEU A 53 -6.02 2.13 14.49
C LEU A 53 -6.97 3.01 15.30
N ASN A 54 -6.86 2.97 16.63
CA ASN A 54 -7.67 3.81 17.51
C ASN A 54 -7.41 5.30 17.24
N ARG A 55 -6.14 5.70 17.10
CA ARG A 55 -5.78 7.08 16.74
C ARG A 55 -6.38 7.48 15.39
N PHE A 56 -6.27 6.63 14.37
CA PHE A 56 -6.82 6.88 13.05
C PHE A 56 -8.33 7.05 13.06
N ASN A 57 -9.05 6.22 13.82
CA ASN A 57 -10.50 6.33 13.98
C ASN A 57 -10.90 7.63 14.68
N VAL A 58 -10.31 7.94 15.86
CA VAL A 58 -10.58 9.18 16.60
C VAL A 58 -10.32 10.41 15.72
N LEU A 59 -9.22 10.44 14.98
CA LEU A 59 -8.89 11.54 14.08
C LEU A 59 -9.82 11.62 12.86
N SER A 60 -10.37 10.50 12.39
CA SER A 60 -11.33 10.48 11.28
C SER A 60 -12.69 11.09 11.65
N ASP A 61 -13.06 11.03 12.92
CA ASP A 61 -14.25 11.71 13.44
C ASP A 61 -14.04 13.23 13.46
N GLN A 62 -12.82 13.69 13.73
CA GLN A 62 -12.48 15.10 13.92
C GLN A 62 -12.00 15.81 12.65
N SER A 63 -11.38 15.08 11.71
CA SER A 63 -10.73 15.66 10.52
C SER A 63 -11.33 15.10 9.23
N VAL A 64 -11.83 16.02 8.38
CA VAL A 64 -12.35 15.68 7.05
C VAL A 64 -11.28 15.01 6.19
N TYR A 65 -10.02 15.41 6.32
CA TYR A 65 -8.92 14.80 5.57
C TYR A 65 -8.72 13.33 5.99
N VAL A 66 -8.64 13.05 7.29
CA VAL A 66 -8.44 11.70 7.81
C VAL A 66 -9.64 10.81 7.49
N ARG A 67 -10.86 11.35 7.57
CA ARG A 67 -12.08 10.66 7.13
C ARG A 67 -12.04 10.26 5.65
N LYS A 68 -11.57 11.18 4.78
CA LYS A 68 -11.38 10.88 3.36
C LYS A 68 -10.35 9.77 3.15
N LEU A 69 -9.22 9.81 3.85
CA LEU A 69 -8.21 8.75 3.79
C LEU A 69 -8.80 7.38 4.17
N LYS A 70 -9.59 7.32 5.25
CA LYS A 70 -10.26 6.10 5.70
C LYS A 70 -11.23 5.56 4.64
N ASN A 71 -12.05 6.43 4.06
CA ASN A 71 -12.97 6.05 2.98
C ASN A 71 -12.22 5.60 1.72
N HIS A 72 -11.12 6.25 1.35
CA HIS A 72 -10.28 5.86 0.21
C HIS A 72 -9.61 4.52 0.44
N LEU A 73 -9.14 4.24 1.66
CA LEU A 73 -8.61 2.92 2.03
C LEU A 73 -9.68 1.83 1.92
N HIS A 74 -10.88 2.07 2.44
CA HIS A 74 -12.01 1.15 2.29
C HIS A 74 -12.32 0.89 0.80
N LYS A 75 -12.45 1.95 -0.01
CA LYS A 75 -12.69 1.84 -1.45
C LYS A 75 -11.57 1.10 -2.19
N ALA A 76 -10.31 1.33 -1.82
CA ALA A 76 -9.15 0.65 -2.40
C ALA A 76 -9.21 -0.87 -2.14
N LEU A 77 -9.46 -1.28 -0.90
CA LEU A 77 -9.61 -2.70 -0.55
C LEU A 77 -10.79 -3.33 -1.27
N PHE A 78 -11.92 -2.62 -1.39
CA PHE A 78 -13.08 -3.11 -2.12
C PHE A 78 -12.79 -3.32 -3.61
N ARG A 79 -12.01 -2.43 -4.24
CA ARG A 79 -11.57 -2.58 -5.63
C ARG A 79 -10.70 -3.80 -5.84
N VAL A 80 -9.73 -4.03 -4.96
CA VAL A 80 -8.90 -5.24 -4.98
C VAL A 80 -9.78 -6.49 -4.99
N VAL A 81 -10.81 -6.53 -4.13
CA VAL A 81 -11.72 -7.69 -4.04
C VAL A 81 -12.57 -7.90 -5.30
N LYS A 82 -12.85 -6.83 -6.06
CA LYS A 82 -13.67 -6.87 -7.28
C LYS A 82 -12.85 -7.03 -8.57
N ASN A 83 -11.53 -7.02 -8.47
CA ASN A 83 -10.66 -7.04 -9.63
C ASN A 83 -10.16 -8.46 -9.90
N ASP A 84 -10.70 -9.09 -10.94
CA ASP A 84 -10.38 -10.47 -11.33
C ASP A 84 -8.93 -10.65 -11.85
N LEU A 85 -8.24 -9.54 -12.19
CA LEU A 85 -6.85 -9.56 -12.66
C LEU A 85 -5.84 -9.53 -11.50
N VAL A 86 -6.29 -9.26 -10.27
CA VAL A 86 -5.41 -9.20 -9.10
C VAL A 86 -5.15 -10.61 -8.56
N ARG A 87 -3.91 -10.87 -8.16
CA ARG A 87 -3.49 -12.13 -7.53
C ARG A 87 -4.42 -12.52 -6.37
N VAL A 88 -4.77 -13.81 -6.29
CA VAL A 88 -5.72 -14.37 -5.31
C VAL A 88 -5.30 -14.03 -3.87
N GLU A 89 -4.02 -14.04 -3.56
CA GLU A 89 -3.52 -13.79 -2.21
C GLU A 89 -3.71 -12.33 -1.77
N ALA A 90 -3.71 -11.39 -2.72
CA ALA A 90 -4.05 -9.98 -2.46
C ALA A 90 -5.56 -9.83 -2.27
N VAL A 91 -6.38 -10.52 -3.07
CA VAL A 91 -7.85 -10.56 -2.90
C VAL A 91 -8.24 -11.10 -1.53
N GLU A 92 -7.65 -12.21 -1.10
CA GLU A 92 -7.92 -12.80 0.21
C GLU A 92 -7.52 -11.89 1.37
N LEU A 93 -6.35 -11.26 1.27
CA LEU A 93 -5.89 -10.33 2.30
C LEU A 93 -6.80 -9.09 2.37
N ALA A 94 -7.24 -8.57 1.22
CA ALA A 94 -8.17 -7.45 1.17
C ALA A 94 -9.53 -7.81 1.80
N LYS A 95 -10.09 -8.99 1.49
CA LYS A 95 -11.31 -9.49 2.15
C LYS A 95 -11.16 -9.54 3.67
N LYS A 96 -10.03 -10.06 4.17
CA LYS A 96 -9.74 -10.10 5.62
C LYS A 96 -9.71 -8.71 6.23
N PHE A 97 -9.06 -7.74 5.58
CA PHE A 97 -8.99 -6.37 6.08
C PHE A 97 -10.35 -5.67 6.06
N LEU A 98 -11.15 -5.87 5.01
CA LEU A 98 -12.53 -5.37 4.97
C LEU A 98 -13.36 -5.92 6.12
N GLN A 99 -13.30 -7.24 6.34
CA GLN A 99 -14.05 -7.88 7.44
C GLN A 99 -13.56 -7.42 8.82
N GLN A 100 -12.25 -7.23 8.99
CA GLN A 100 -11.67 -6.91 10.29
C GLN A 100 -11.84 -5.44 10.68
N TYR A 101 -11.71 -4.52 9.72
CA TYR A 101 -11.61 -3.08 9.99
C TYR A 101 -12.79 -2.26 9.47
N PHE A 102 -13.60 -2.82 8.55
CA PHE A 102 -14.64 -2.09 7.83
C PHE A 102 -15.99 -2.85 7.79
N SER A 103 -16.21 -3.84 8.65
CA SER A 103 -17.39 -4.73 8.60
C SER A 103 -18.74 -4.01 8.65
N ASN A 104 -18.81 -2.87 9.34
CA ASN A 104 -20.03 -2.08 9.51
C ASN A 104 -20.06 -0.83 8.62
N GLU A 105 -19.10 -0.67 7.72
CA GLU A 105 -18.99 0.53 6.91
C GLU A 105 -19.61 0.31 5.53
N THR A 106 -20.33 1.32 5.03
CA THR A 106 -20.78 1.36 3.65
C THR A 106 -19.75 2.10 2.81
N VAL A 107 -19.43 1.58 1.62
CA VAL A 107 -18.48 2.23 0.72
C VAL A 107 -19.12 3.50 0.16
N PHE A 108 -18.59 4.66 0.54
CA PHE A 108 -19.01 5.93 -0.04
C PHE A 108 -18.27 6.17 -1.35
N VAL A 109 -19.00 6.13 -2.47
CA VAL A 109 -18.48 6.44 -3.81
C VAL A 109 -18.64 7.93 -4.06
N ASN A 110 -17.61 8.72 -3.73
CA ASN A 110 -17.52 10.10 -4.20
C ASN A 110 -16.74 10.13 -5.52
N TYR A 111 -17.32 10.78 -6.54
CA TYR A 111 -16.66 11.03 -7.81
C TYR A 111 -15.75 12.26 -7.67
N THR A 112 -14.44 12.04 -7.69
CA THR A 112 -13.41 13.08 -7.77
C THR A 112 -12.58 12.86 -9.03
N VAL A 113 -12.06 13.95 -9.62
CA VAL A 113 -11.21 13.92 -10.82
C VAL A 113 -9.90 13.14 -10.57
N TYR A 114 -9.41 13.17 -9.34
CA TYR A 114 -8.26 12.38 -8.88
C TYR A 114 -8.71 11.34 -7.86
N ASP A 115 -8.32 10.09 -8.07
CA ASP A 115 -8.78 8.97 -7.26
C ASP A 115 -7.66 8.37 -6.41
N GLU A 116 -7.48 8.93 -5.21
CA GLU A 116 -6.47 8.45 -4.25
C GLU A 116 -6.64 6.97 -3.92
N SER A 117 -7.87 6.43 -3.99
CA SER A 117 -8.12 5.01 -3.73
C SER A 117 -7.45 4.09 -4.77
N ALA A 118 -7.26 4.55 -6.01
CA ALA A 118 -6.53 3.79 -7.03
C ALA A 118 -5.03 3.71 -6.71
N GLU A 119 -4.43 4.78 -6.19
CA GLU A 119 -3.02 4.74 -5.77
C GLU A 119 -2.82 3.87 -4.52
N MET A 120 -3.77 3.89 -3.58
CA MET A 120 -3.77 3.03 -2.40
C MET A 120 -3.94 1.55 -2.77
N GLU A 121 -4.83 1.25 -3.72
CA GLU A 121 -4.99 -0.10 -4.31
C GLU A 121 -3.68 -0.57 -4.93
N LYS A 122 -3.07 0.25 -5.79
CA LYS A 122 -1.79 -0.07 -6.42
C LYS A 122 -0.71 -0.35 -5.38
N PHE A 123 -0.59 0.49 -4.35
CA PHE A 123 0.36 0.28 -3.27
C PHE A 123 0.14 -1.06 -2.56
N PHE A 124 -1.11 -1.38 -2.19
CA PHE A 124 -1.47 -2.65 -1.56
C PHE A 124 -1.07 -3.85 -2.42
N VAL A 125 -1.47 -3.84 -3.70
CA VAL A 125 -1.19 -4.94 -4.63
C VAL A 125 0.32 -5.08 -4.85
N THR A 126 1.06 -3.97 -4.98
CA THR A 126 2.52 -4.01 -5.15
C THR A 126 3.21 -4.63 -3.94
N VAL A 127 2.83 -4.27 -2.71
CA VAL A 127 3.42 -4.86 -1.49
C VAL A 127 3.17 -6.37 -1.43
N VAL A 128 1.93 -6.80 -1.70
CA VAL A 128 1.59 -8.23 -1.69
C VAL A 128 2.30 -8.97 -2.81
N HIS A 129 2.33 -8.41 -4.01
CA HIS A 129 3.00 -9.01 -5.17
C HIS A 129 4.50 -9.19 -4.90
N HIS A 130 5.18 -8.15 -4.44
CA HIS A 130 6.60 -8.18 -4.12
C HIS A 130 6.94 -9.31 -3.14
N TYR A 131 6.18 -9.45 -2.05
CA TYR A 131 6.38 -10.51 -1.08
C TYR A 131 6.30 -11.92 -1.67
N TYR A 132 5.34 -12.16 -2.58
CA TYR A 132 5.20 -13.48 -3.20
C TYR A 132 6.21 -13.72 -4.30
N SER A 133 6.57 -12.70 -5.09
CA SER A 133 7.66 -12.79 -6.06
C SER A 133 8.97 -13.18 -5.39
N GLU A 134 9.30 -12.60 -4.23
CA GLU A 134 10.51 -12.96 -3.49
C GLU A 134 10.50 -14.41 -2.96
N LEU A 135 9.33 -14.98 -2.67
CA LEU A 135 9.17 -16.37 -2.23
C LEU A 135 9.18 -17.37 -3.39
N GLU A 136 8.68 -16.95 -4.56
CA GLU A 136 8.57 -17.76 -5.77
C GLU A 136 9.86 -17.72 -6.60
N GLU A 137 10.72 -16.72 -6.40
CA GLU A 137 11.99 -16.61 -7.10
C GLU A 137 12.89 -17.81 -6.80
N THR A 138 13.01 -18.66 -7.82
CA THR A 138 14.01 -19.73 -7.85
C THR A 138 15.41 -19.14 -8.01
N GLN A 139 16.42 -19.84 -7.47
CA GLN A 139 17.83 -19.42 -7.63
C GLN A 139 18.20 -19.25 -9.12
N ASP A 140 17.65 -20.10 -9.99
CA ASP A 140 17.89 -20.05 -11.44
C ASP A 140 17.28 -18.81 -12.10
N GLN A 141 16.10 -18.34 -11.66
CA GLN A 141 15.52 -17.08 -12.12
C GLN A 141 16.36 -15.88 -11.70
N LYS A 142 16.90 -15.87 -10.47
CA LYS A 142 17.80 -14.81 -10.00
C LYS A 142 19.09 -14.76 -10.83
N VAL A 143 19.67 -15.92 -11.11
CA VAL A 143 20.86 -16.02 -11.97
C VAL A 143 20.55 -15.55 -13.39
N HIS A 144 19.40 -15.94 -13.94
CA HIS A 144 19.00 -15.53 -15.29
C HIS A 144 18.74 -14.01 -15.41
N ILE A 145 18.03 -13.41 -14.43
CA ILE A 145 17.80 -11.96 -14.41
C ILE A 145 19.12 -11.20 -14.26
N ASN A 146 20.02 -11.65 -13.36
CA ASN A 146 21.34 -11.04 -13.20
C ASN A 146 22.15 -11.12 -14.50
N HIS A 147 22.10 -12.28 -15.18
CA HIS A 147 22.75 -12.45 -16.47
C HIS A 147 22.18 -11.50 -17.55
N LEU A 148 20.86 -11.30 -17.59
CA LEU A 148 20.23 -10.34 -18.50
C LEU A 148 20.63 -8.89 -18.18
N ILE A 149 20.72 -8.53 -16.89
CA ILE A 149 21.16 -7.20 -16.43
C ILE A 149 22.61 -6.93 -16.84
N GLU A 150 23.49 -7.93 -16.70
CA GLU A 150 24.90 -7.86 -17.12
C GLU A 150 25.04 -7.73 -18.64
N GLN A 151 24.15 -8.36 -19.41
CA GLN A 151 24.11 -8.28 -20.87
C GLN A 151 23.40 -7.03 -21.40
N THR A 152 22.72 -6.29 -20.54
CA THR A 152 22.00 -5.08 -20.97
C THR A 152 23.00 -3.96 -21.21
N ASP A 153 23.10 -3.51 -22.46
CA ASP A 153 23.84 -2.29 -22.80
C ASP A 153 23.04 -1.06 -22.40
N TRP A 154 23.28 -0.59 -21.17
CA TRP A 154 22.62 0.56 -20.57
C TRP A 154 22.81 1.86 -21.36
N ASN A 155 23.82 1.93 -22.24
CA ASN A 155 24.06 3.10 -23.09
C ASN A 155 23.07 3.21 -24.26
N ASN A 156 22.43 2.10 -24.65
CA ASN A 156 21.46 2.05 -25.76
C ASN A 156 20.00 2.26 -25.34
N LEU A 157 19.70 2.34 -24.03
CA LEU A 157 18.34 2.55 -23.52
C LEU A 157 17.86 4.01 -23.61
N PHE A 158 18.78 4.96 -23.88
CA PHE A 158 18.49 6.40 -23.93
C PHE A 158 18.74 7.02 -25.31
N VAL A 159 18.49 6.28 -26.40
CA VAL A 159 18.46 6.91 -27.74
C VAL A 159 17.26 7.86 -27.77
N GLN A 160 17.55 9.14 -27.56
CA GLN A 160 16.60 10.24 -27.77
C GLN A 160 16.22 10.26 -29.24
N VAL A 161 14.93 10.08 -29.53
CA VAL A 161 14.30 10.48 -30.80
C VAL A 161 13.65 11.84 -30.58
#